data_AF-A0A842XRL2-F1
#
_entry.id   AF-A0A842XRL2-F1
#
_cell.length_a   1.000
_cell.length_b   1.000
_cell.length_c   1.000
_cell.angle_alpha   90.00
_cell.angle_beta   90.00
_cell.angle_gamma   90.00
#
_symmetry.space_group_name_H-M   'P 1'
#
loop_
_entity.id
_entity.type
_entity.pdbx_description
1 polymer ?
#
loop_
_entity_poly.entity_id
_entity_poly.type
_entity_poly.pdbx_seq_one_letter_code
_entity_poly.pdbx_strand_id
1 'polypeptide(L)' 'VEGEGIESLAKILLGEGYTVSVAYGDGRNSITVQVSRPDDFFNRLPELIQQSGCAVRTMYSLDDNLEAIFRYLVGR' A
#
# COMPACT_ATOMS: atom_id res chain seq x y z
N VAL A 1 2.88 4.84 -1.81
CA VAL A 1 2.87 3.56 -2.54
C VAL A 1 2.68 3.86 -4.01
N GLU A 2 3.50 3.31 -4.89
CA GLU A 2 3.48 3.57 -6.33
C GLU A 2 3.42 2.22 -7.08
N GLY A 3 2.63 2.14 -8.16
CA GLY A 3 2.45 0.88 -8.89
C GLY A 3 1.37 0.93 -9.97
N GLU A 4 1.27 -0.16 -10.75
CA GLU A 4 0.24 -0.33 -11.77
C GLU A 4 -1.02 -0.96 -11.15
N GLY A 5 -2.21 -0.42 -11.46
CA GLY A 5 -3.46 -0.89 -10.87
C GLY A 5 -3.68 -0.46 -9.41
N ILE A 6 -3.02 0.62 -8.98
CA ILE A 6 -3.05 1.12 -7.59
C ILE A 6 -4.45 1.53 -7.11
N GLU A 7 -5.36 1.82 -8.04
CA GLU A 7 -6.77 2.14 -7.75
C GLU A 7 -7.52 0.98 -7.08
N SER A 8 -7.21 -0.27 -7.46
CA SER A 8 -7.82 -1.47 -6.87
C SER A 8 -7.36 -1.64 -5.43
N LEU A 9 -6.06 -1.41 -5.20
CA LEU A 9 -5.49 -1.43 -3.86
C LEU A 9 -6.07 -0.31 -2.99
N ALA A 10 -6.24 0.89 -3.54
CA ALA A 10 -6.86 2.02 -2.83
C ALA A 10 -8.29 1.70 -2.37
N LYS A 11 -9.10 1.09 -3.25
CA LYS A 11 -10.49 0.68 -2.92
C LYS A 11 -10.53 -0.36 -1.81
N ILE A 12 -9.63 -1.34 -1.84
CA ILE A 12 -9.53 -2.37 -0.80
C ILE A 12 -9.11 -1.72 0.53
N LEU A 13 -8.09 -0.86 0.52
CA LEU A 13 -7.60 -0.18 1.72
C LEU A 13 -8.66 0.72 2.37
N LEU A 14 -9.52 1.39 1.58
CA LEU A 14 -10.66 2.14 2.14
C LEU A 14 -11.66 1.27 2.89
N GLY A 15 -11.70 -0.04 2.65
CA GLY A 15 -12.53 -0.99 3.39
C GLY A 15 -11.92 -1.46 4.71
N GLU A 16 -10.63 -1.24 4.92
CA GLU A 16 -9.93 -1.71 6.12
C GLU A 16 -10.17 -0.79 7.32
N GLY A 17 -10.57 -1.36 8.45
CA GLY A 17 -10.93 -0.60 9.66
C GLY A 17 -9.78 0.16 10.35
N TYR A 18 -8.54 -0.03 9.88
CA TYR A 18 -7.37 0.71 10.34
C TYR A 18 -6.99 1.87 9.41
N THR A 19 -7.62 2.00 8.24
CA THR A 19 -7.34 3.07 7.27
C THR A 19 -8.00 4.37 7.69
N VAL A 20 -7.20 5.42 7.80
CA VAL A 20 -7.64 6.77 8.16
C VAL A 20 -7.94 7.58 6.90
N SER A 21 -7.06 7.51 5.91
CA SER A 21 -7.26 8.22 4.63
C SER A 21 -6.46 7.56 3.50
N VAL A 22 -6.93 7.77 2.27
CA VAL A 22 -6.21 7.42 1.04
C VAL A 22 -6.23 8.64 0.13
N ALA A 23 -5.06 9.10 -0.28
CA ALA A 23 -4.88 10.21 -1.21
C ALA A 23 -4.16 9.71 -2.47
N TYR A 24 -4.60 10.14 -3.64
CA TYR A 24 -3.86 9.88 -4.88
C TYR A 24 -2.76 10.91 -5.04
N GLY A 25 -1.58 10.46 -5.45
CA GLY A 25 -0.52 11.34 -5.94
C GLY A 25 -0.78 11.81 -7.36
N ASP A 26 0.12 12.66 -7.84
CA ASP A 26 0.03 13.23 -9.18
C ASP A 26 0.02 12.14 -10.26
N GLY A 27 -0.83 12.31 -11.28
CA GLY A 27 -0.99 11.31 -12.34
C GLY A 27 -1.71 10.00 -11.94
N ARG A 28 -2.23 9.87 -10.71
CA ARG A 28 -2.98 8.69 -10.21
C ARG A 28 -2.21 7.35 -10.22
N ASN A 29 -0.89 7.39 -10.41
CA ASN A 29 -0.02 6.21 -10.39
C ASN A 29 0.55 5.91 -9.00
N SER A 30 0.16 6.69 -8.00
CA SER A 30 0.57 6.54 -6.62
C SER A 30 -0.56 6.85 -5.66
N ILE A 31 -0.51 6.22 -4.49
CA ILE A 31 -1.39 6.49 -3.37
C ILE A 31 -0.58 6.68 -2.09
N THR A 32 -1.01 7.63 -1.28
CA THR A 32 -0.56 7.82 0.10
C THR A 32 -1.68 7.34 1.00
N VAL A 33 -1.34 6.44 1.93
CA VAL A 33 -2.30 5.80 2.82
C VAL A 33 -1.90 6.18 4.24
N GLN A 34 -2.83 6.80 4.96
CA GLN A 34 -2.68 7.05 6.38
C GLN A 34 -3.41 5.94 7.13
N VAL A 35 -2.73 5.32 8.08
CA VAL A 35 -3.27 4.24 8.90
C VAL A 35 -3.11 4.57 10.37
N SER A 36 -4.07 4.11 11.18
CA SER A 36 -4.04 4.24 12.65
C SER A 36 -3.31 3.07 13.32
N ARG A 37 -3.17 1.95 12.62
CA ARG A 37 -2.52 0.72 13.09
C ARG A 37 -1.50 0.25 12.04
N PRO A 38 -0.25 0.72 12.11
CA PRO A 38 0.77 0.39 11.13
C PRO A 38 1.07 -1.11 11.09
N ASP A 39 1.13 -1.79 12.24
CA ASP A 39 1.39 -3.24 12.30
C ASP A 39 0.32 -4.06 11.55
N ASP A 40 -0.96 -3.78 11.77
CA ASP A 40 -2.06 -4.44 11.04
C ASP A 40 -1.94 -4.21 9.53
N PHE A 41 -1.65 -2.97 9.12
CA PHE A 41 -1.44 -2.63 7.71
C PHE A 41 -0.28 -3.42 7.11
N PHE A 42 0.90 -3.43 7.73
CA PHE A 42 2.07 -4.13 7.20
C PHE A 42 1.89 -5.64 7.15
N ASN A 43 1.20 -6.23 8.12
CA ASN A 43 0.89 -7.66 8.14
C ASN A 43 -0.09 -8.05 7.01
N ARG A 44 -1.10 -7.21 6.73
CA ARG A 44 -2.12 -7.47 5.71
C ARG A 44 -1.70 -7.10 4.30
N LEU A 45 -0.82 -6.12 4.16
CA LEU A 45 -0.44 -5.53 2.88
C LEU A 45 -0.07 -6.56 1.79
N PRO A 46 0.72 -7.62 2.05
CA PRO A 46 1.01 -8.64 1.03
C PRO A 46 -0.25 -9.33 0.49
N GLU A 47 -1.20 -9.67 1.36
CA GLU A 47 -2.48 -10.27 0.98
C GLU A 47 -3.33 -9.29 0.16
N LEU A 48 -3.38 -8.01 0.57
CA LEU A 48 -4.16 -6.98 -0.12
C LEU A 48 -3.61 -6.70 -1.53
N ILE A 49 -2.28 -6.70 -1.68
CA ILE A 49 -1.63 -6.56 -3.00
C ILE A 49 -2.05 -7.74 -3.90
N GLN A 50 -1.97 -8.97 -3.40
CA GLN A 50 -2.36 -10.16 -4.16
C GLN A 50 -3.85 -10.14 -4.55
N GLN A 51 -4.74 -9.73 -3.63
CA GLN A 51 -6.17 -9.58 -3.89
C GLN A 51 -6.48 -8.48 -4.90
N SER A 52 -5.74 -7.37 -4.86
CA SER A 52 -5.94 -6.24 -5.77
C SER A 52 -5.47 -6.50 -7.20
N GLY A 53 -4.57 -7.48 -7.40
CA GLY A 53 -3.85 -7.68 -8.66
C GLY A 53 -2.92 -6.53 -9.02
N CYS A 54 -2.65 -5.62 -8.09
CA CYS A 54 -1.77 -4.47 -8.30
C CYS A 54 -0.29 -4.92 -8.32
N ALA A 55 0.47 -4.38 -9.26
CA ALA A 55 1.92 -4.47 -9.24
C ALA A 55 2.48 -3.25 -8.51
N VAL A 56 2.67 -3.37 -7.19
CA VAL A 56 3.37 -2.34 -6.40
C VAL A 56 4.81 -2.28 -6.88
N ARG A 57 5.33 -1.10 -7.22
CA ARG A 57 6.73 -0.92 -7.59
C ARG A 57 7.55 -0.36 -6.45
N THR A 58 6.96 0.51 -5.64
CA THR A 58 7.68 1.19 -4.57
C THR A 58 6.77 1.58 -3.40
N MET A 59 7.29 1.45 -2.19
CA MET A 59 6.62 1.86 -0.96
C MET A 59 7.58 2.69 -0.10
N TYR A 60 7.07 3.80 0.40
CA TYR A 60 7.75 4.68 1.34
C TYR A 60 6.81 4.98 2.50
N SER A 61 7.35 5.10 3.70
CA SER A 61 6.69 5.59 4.91
C SER A 61 7.35 6.90 5.26
N LEU A 62 6.55 7.78 5.84
CA LEU A 62 7.00 9.07 6.34
C LEU A 62 7.47 8.99 7.81
N ASP A 63 7.21 7.85 8.47
CA ASP A 63 7.76 7.51 9.77
C ASP A 63 9.04 6.67 9.57
N ASP A 64 10.16 7.09 10.13
CA ASP A 64 11.52 6.52 10.04
C ASP A 64 11.67 5.03 10.47
N ASN A 65 10.57 4.31 10.77
CA ASN A 65 10.55 2.93 11.25
C ASN A 65 10.57 1.84 10.15
N LEU A 66 11.05 2.14 8.94
CA LEU A 66 10.98 1.23 7.78
C LEU A 66 12.21 0.36 7.55
N GLU A 67 12.58 -0.45 8.53
CA GLU A 67 13.68 -1.42 8.33
C GLU A 67 13.29 -2.62 7.43
N ALA A 68 12.04 -2.76 6.95
CA ALA A 68 11.56 -4.10 6.55
C ALA A 68 10.56 -4.25 5.38
N ILE A 69 10.56 -3.43 4.31
CA ILE A 69 9.65 -3.67 3.15
C ILE A 69 10.37 -3.69 1.78
N PHE A 70 11.58 -4.24 1.71
CA PHE A 70 12.31 -4.37 0.42
C PHE A 70 12.29 -5.78 -0.21
N ARG A 71 11.50 -6.75 0.29
CA ARG A 71 11.65 -8.17 -0.12
C ARG A 71 10.44 -8.86 -0.75
N TYR A 72 9.54 -8.17 -1.45
CA TYR A 72 8.46 -8.88 -2.17
C TYR A 72 8.19 -8.42 -3.60
N LEU A 73 9.14 -7.72 -4.24
CA LEU A 73 8.97 -7.21 -5.60
C LEU A 73 9.97 -7.81 -6.60
N VAL A 74 9.99 -9.14 -6.70
CA VAL A 74 10.38 -9.79 -7.95
C VAL A 74 9.27 -10.76 -8.28
N GLY A 75 8.52 -10.43 -9.33
CA GLY A 75 7.43 -11.24 -9.85
C GLY A 75 7.86 -12.67 -10.15
N ARG A 76 6.88 -13.55 -10.13
CA ARG A 76 6.92 -14.78 -10.91
C ARG A 76 5.92 -14.65 -12.06
#